data_AF-A0A6P1MJ71-F1
#
_entry.id   AF-A0A6P1MJ71-F1
#
_cell.length_a   1.000
_cell.length_b   1.000
_cell.length_c   1.000
_cell.angle_alpha   90.00
_cell.angle_beta   90.00
_cell.angle_gamma   90.00
#
_symmetry.space_group_name_H-M   'P 1'
#
loop_
_entity.id
_entity.type
_entity.pdbx_description
1 polymer ?
#
loop_
_entity_poly.entity_id
_entity_poly.type
_entity_poly.pdbx_seq_one_letter_code
_entity_poly.pdbx_strand_id
1 'polypeptide(L)' 'MISYEPFWQTISDKKISTYNLIKKYGISSSTISRLKHNKGINTNTIDDLCTILECTVSDIIKHIPNK' A
#
# COMPACT_ATOMS: atom_id res chain seq x y z
N MET A 1 11.71 -9.38 -6.51
CA MET A 1 11.45 -8.03 -5.96
C MET A 1 10.01 -7.93 -5.47
N ILE A 2 9.72 -7.15 -4.42
CA ILE A 2 8.34 -6.83 -4.03
C ILE A 2 7.86 -5.59 -4.78
N SER A 3 6.68 -5.67 -5.38
CA SER A 3 5.98 -4.55 -6.03
C SER A 3 4.72 -4.18 -5.25
N TYR A 4 4.48 -2.88 -5.11
CA TYR A 4 3.23 -2.33 -4.58
C TYR A 4 2.32 -1.79 -5.68
N GLU A 5 2.49 -2.24 -6.92
CA GLU A 5 1.53 -1.96 -8.00
C GLU A 5 0.07 -2.31 -7.62
N PRO A 6 -0.24 -3.46 -6.99
CA PRO A 6 -1.60 -3.77 -6.58
C PRO A 6 -2.19 -2.73 -5.63
N PHE A 7 -1.40 -2.21 -4.68
CA PHE A 7 -1.84 -1.16 -3.77
C PHE A 7 -2.36 0.07 -4.52
N TRP A 8 -1.65 0.53 -5.55
CA TRP A 8 -2.06 1.69 -6.34
C TRP A 8 -3.34 1.44 -7.12
N GLN A 9 -3.53 0.22 -7.62
CA GLN A 9 -4.78 -0.20 -8.25
C GLN A 9 -5.93 -0.19 -7.24
N THR A 10 -5.73 -0.81 -6.08
CA THR A 10 -6.74 -0.92 -5.01
C THR A 10 -7.24 0.44 -4.54
N ILE A 11 -6.34 1.40 -4.29
CA ILE A 11 -6.76 2.74 -3.88
C ILE A 11 -7.48 3.50 -5.02
N SER A 12 -7.09 3.25 -6.28
CA SER A 12 -7.76 3.83 -7.45
C SER A 12 -9.19 3.30 -7.57
N ASP A 13 -9.36 1.98 -7.48
CA ASP A 13 -10.66 1.31 -7.57
C ASP A 13 -11.61 1.74 -6.44
N LYS A 14 -11.06 1.92 -5.24
CA LYS A 14 -11.80 2.42 -4.06
C LYS A 14 -11.96 3.94 -4.03
N LYS A 15 -11.45 4.68 -5.03
CA LYS A 15 -11.46 6.16 -5.11
C LYS A 15 -10.83 6.84 -3.89
N ILE A 16 -9.81 6.21 -3.30
CA ILE A 16 -9.03 6.70 -2.17
C ILE A 16 -7.76 7.35 -2.70
N SER A 17 -7.56 8.63 -2.35
CA SER A 17 -6.32 9.33 -2.66
C SER A 17 -5.25 9.08 -1.58
N THR A 18 -3.99 9.22 -1.95
CA THR A 18 -2.87 9.23 -0.97
C THR A 18 -3.04 10.30 0.10
N TYR A 19 -3.65 11.44 -0.26
CA TYR A 19 -3.99 12.48 0.69
C TYR A 19 -4.99 11.99 1.74
N ASN A 20 -6.03 11.25 1.34
CA ASN A 20 -6.97 10.63 2.27
C ASN A 20 -6.26 9.64 3.21
N LEU A 21 -5.35 8.81 2.69
CA LEU A 21 -4.54 7.91 3.52
C LEU A 21 -3.75 8.66 4.59
N ILE A 22 -3.14 9.79 4.24
CA ILE A 22 -2.35 10.59 5.18
C ILE A 22 -3.23 11.33 6.19
N LYS A 23 -4.30 11.99 5.71
CA LYS A 23 -5.09 12.92 6.54
C LYS A 23 -6.23 12.26 7.30
N LYS A 24 -6.88 11.26 6.69
CA LYS A 24 -8.05 10.60 7.28
C LYS A 24 -7.65 9.35 8.04
N TYR A 25 -6.68 8.59 7.53
CA TYR A 25 -6.28 7.30 8.08
C TYR A 25 -4.94 7.31 8.81
N GLY A 26 -4.27 8.47 8.89
CA GLY A 26 -3.04 8.63 9.67
C GLY A 26 -1.81 7.92 9.11
N ILE A 27 -1.85 7.46 7.84
CA ILE A 27 -0.69 6.84 7.21
C ILE A 27 0.41 7.89 7.04
N SER A 28 1.61 7.58 7.53
CA SER A 28 2.72 8.51 7.41
C SER A 28 3.09 8.79 5.95
N SER A 29 3.49 10.03 5.65
CA SER A 29 3.98 10.40 4.32
C SER A 29 5.23 9.60 3.91
N SER A 30 6.03 9.17 4.90
CA SER A 30 7.18 8.29 4.67
C SER A 30 6.75 6.90 4.22
N THR A 31 5.69 6.31 4.77
CA THR A 31 5.11 5.05 4.28
C THR A 31 4.68 5.18 2.82
N ILE A 32 3.95 6.24 2.46
CA ILE A 32 3.53 6.49 1.07
C ILE A 32 4.75 6.62 0.14
N SER A 33 5.80 7.33 0.57
CA SER A 33 7.05 7.43 -0.18
C SER A 33 7.72 6.06 -0.38
N ARG A 34 7.75 5.22 0.66
CA ARG A 34 8.30 3.84 0.55
C ARG A 34 7.53 3.00 -0.46
N LEU A 35 6.20 3.06 -0.43
CA LEU A 35 5.33 2.36 -1.40
C LEU A 35 5.62 2.82 -2.84
N LYS A 36 5.79 4.13 -3.06
CA LYS A 36 6.12 4.69 -4.39
C LYS A 36 7.46 4.21 -4.93
N HIS A 37 8.43 3.97 -4.05
CA HIS A 37 9.77 3.55 -4.41
C HIS A 37 10.02 2.04 -4.23
N ASN A 38 8.96 1.23 -4.08
CA ASN A 38 9.04 -0.21 -3.85
C ASN A 38 10.01 -0.60 -2.70
N LYS A 39 10.08 0.23 -1.66
CA LYS A 39 10.89 -0.04 -0.46
C LYS A 39 10.11 -0.95 0.49
N GLY A 40 10.81 -1.84 1.19
CA GLY A 40 10.19 -2.74 2.16
C GLY A 40 9.42 -1.97 3.26
N ILE A 41 8.24 -2.46 3.62
CA ILE A 41 7.47 -2.04 4.79
C ILE A 41 7.39 -3.20 5.78
N ASN A 42 7.04 -2.93 7.04
CA ASN A 42 6.82 -4.00 8.01
C ASN A 42 5.41 -4.60 7.86
N THR A 43 5.21 -5.79 8.40
CA THR A 43 3.93 -6.50 8.35
C THR A 43 2.79 -5.76 9.05
N ASN A 44 3.08 -4.99 10.09
CA ASN A 44 2.08 -4.15 10.77
C ASN A 44 1.51 -3.09 9.82
N THR A 45 2.36 -2.49 8.98
CA THR A 45 1.90 -1.51 7.96
C THR A 45 1.01 -2.18 6.93
N ILE A 46 1.27 -3.45 6.59
CA ILE A 46 0.43 -4.23 5.68
C ILE A 46 -0.94 -4.47 6.31
N ASP A 47 -0.96 -4.88 7.58
CA ASP A 47 -2.19 -5.11 8.34
C ASP A 47 -3.04 -3.83 8.46
N ASP A 48 -2.41 -2.69 8.79
CA ASP A 48 -3.07 -1.39 8.83
C ASP A 48 -3.69 -1.04 7.48
N LEU A 49 -2.94 -1.20 6.38
CA LEU A 49 -3.42 -0.90 5.04
C LEU A 49 -4.56 -1.83 4.62
N CYS A 50 -4.46 -3.13 4.90
CA CYS A 50 -5.53 -4.10 4.63
C CYS A 50 -6.81 -3.74 5.41
N THR A 51 -6.66 -3.31 6.66
CA THR A 51 -7.78 -2.90 7.52
C THR A 51 -8.45 -1.63 7.02
N ILE A 52 -7.66 -0.60 6.68
CA ILE A 52 -8.15 0.67 6.15
C ILE A 52 -8.83 0.50 4.79
N LEU A 53 -8.24 -0.33 3.95
CA LEU A 53 -8.70 -0.54 2.58
C LEU A 53 -9.74 -1.64 2.49
N GLU A 54 -10.00 -2.42 3.54
CA GLU A 54 -10.87 -3.61 3.50
C GLU A 54 -10.50 -4.50 2.30
N CYS A 55 -9.24 -4.95 2.27
CA CYS A 55 -8.70 -5.76 1.20
C CYS A 55 -7.76 -6.85 1.73
N THR A 56 -7.31 -7.74 0.83
CA THR A 56 -6.35 -8.79 1.13
C THR A 56 -4.92 -8.31 0.92
N VAL A 57 -3.94 -9.02 1.49
CA VAL A 57 -2.51 -8.71 1.30
C VAL A 57 -2.11 -8.71 -0.18
N SER A 58 -2.71 -9.59 -0.99
CA SER A 58 -2.47 -9.68 -2.42
C SER A 58 -2.94 -8.45 -3.21
N ASP A 59 -3.90 -7.71 -2.67
CA ASP A 59 -4.40 -6.45 -3.23
C ASP A 59 -3.45 -5.27 -2.95
N ILE A 60 -2.42 -5.49 -2.12
CA ILE A 60 -1.42 -4.47 -1.76
C ILE A 60 -0.05 -4.83 -2.32
N ILE A 61 0.30 -6.13 -2.31
CA ILE A 61 1.67 -6.61 -2.52
C ILE A 61 1.69 -7.71 -3.56
N LYS A 62 2.64 -7.62 -4.48
CA LYS A 62 2.95 -8.66 -5.46
C LYS A 62 4.43 -9.00 -5.44
N HIS A 63 4.74 -10.29 -5.34
CA HIS A 63 6.09 -10.78 -5.59
C HIS A 63 6.34 -10.85 -7.10
N ILE A 64 7.39 -10.16 -7.57
CA ILE A 64 7.89 -10.24 -8.93
C ILE A 64 9.17 -11.10 -8.90
N PRO A 65 9.19 -12.29 -9.54
CA PRO A 65 10.39 -13.09 -9.65
C PRO A 65 11.50 -12.30 -10.34
N ASN A 66 12.70 -12.27 -9.75
CA ASN A 66 13.89 -11.83 -10.47
C ASN A 66 14.32 -13.02 -11.35
N LYS A 67 14.39 -12.82 -12.67
CA LYS A 67 15.03 -13.80 -13.56
C LYS A 67 16.49 -13.98 -13.18
#